data_AF-A0AAU0RF14-F1
#
_entry.id   AF-A0AAU0RF14-F1
#
_cell.length_a   1.000
_cell.length_b   1.000
_cell.length_c   1.000
_cell.angle_alpha   90.00
_cell.angle_beta   90.00
_cell.angle_gamma   90.00
#
_symmetry.space_group_name_H-M   'P 1'
#
loop_
_entity.id
_entity.type
_entity.pdbx_description
1 polymer ?
#
loop_
_entity_poly.entity_id
_entity_poly.type
_entity_poly.pdbx_seq_one_letter_code
_entity_poly.pdbx_strand_id
1 'polypeptide(L)'
;MDTRPLPDDSASYERLLQLAEQKNATLLRNEERYHKMVEEMEDYAILLLDTDGCIINWNKGGEKIKGYKAAEVIGCNSINIS
;
A
#
# COMPACT_ATOMS: atom_id res chain seq x y z
N MET A 1 -24.20 -8.06 -11.88
CA MET A 1 -23.91 -8.40 -10.48
C MET A 1 -23.87 -9.90 -10.39
N ASP A 2 -22.68 -10.48 -10.23
CA ASP A 2 -22.47 -11.93 -10.26
C ASP A 2 -22.68 -12.48 -8.84
N THR A 3 -23.93 -12.76 -8.47
CA THR A 3 -24.25 -13.34 -7.16
C THR A 3 -24.10 -14.86 -7.25
N ARG A 4 -22.86 -15.32 -7.09
CA ARG A 4 -22.57 -16.74 -6.91
C ARG A 4 -23.39 -17.22 -5.71
N PRO A 5 -24.29 -18.22 -5.86
CA PRO A 5 -25.20 -18.62 -4.79
C PRO A 5 -24.40 -19.11 -3.59
N LEU A 6 -24.80 -18.68 -2.39
CA LEU A 6 -24.19 -19.12 -1.14
C LEU A 6 -24.45 -20.63 -0.96
N PRO A 7 -23.44 -21.41 -0.58
CA PRO A 7 -23.64 -22.83 -0.29
C PRO A 7 -24.65 -23.04 0.84
N ASP A 8 -25.52 -24.04 0.69
CA ASP A 8 -26.63 -24.34 1.61
C ASP A 8 -26.20 -25.15 2.85
N ASP A 9 -24.92 -25.55 2.94
CA ASP A 9 -24.38 -26.31 4.05
C ASP A 9 -23.26 -25.57 4.80
N SER A 10 -23.22 -25.78 6.12
CA SER A 10 -22.29 -25.10 7.05
C SER A 10 -20.82 -25.34 6.68
N ALA A 11 -20.48 -26.55 6.22
CA ALA A 11 -19.09 -26.90 5.91
C ALA A 11 -18.57 -26.16 4.67
N SER A 12 -19.44 -25.96 3.67
CA SER A 12 -19.13 -25.17 2.48
C SER A 12 -18.98 -23.68 2.80
N TYR A 13 -19.79 -23.12 3.71
CA TYR A 13 -19.65 -21.73 4.14
C TYR A 13 -18.36 -21.50 4.95
N GLU A 14 -18.03 -22.40 5.88
CA GLU A 14 -16.77 -22.35 6.64
C GLU A 14 -15.54 -22.38 5.72
N ARG A 15 -15.57 -23.24 4.68
CA ARG A 15 -14.48 -23.31 3.70
C ARG A 15 -14.32 -22.01 2.90
N LEU A 16 -15.42 -21.33 2.55
CA LEU A 16 -15.36 -20.03 1.87
C LEU A 16 -14.78 -18.94 2.76
N LEU A 17 -15.18 -18.88 4.03
CA LEU A 17 -14.61 -17.94 5.00
C LEU A 17 -13.11 -18.16 5.17
N GLN A 18 -12.69 -19.42 5.34
CA GLN A 18 -11.28 -19.77 5.49
C GLN A 18 -10.45 -19.37 4.25
N LEU A 19 -10.99 -19.57 3.04
CA LEU A 19 -10.33 -19.12 1.80
C LEU A 19 -10.24 -17.59 1.72
N ALA A 20 -11.27 -16.88 2.13
CA ALA A 20 -11.28 -15.41 2.16
C ALA A 20 -10.24 -14.87 3.16
N GLU A 21 -10.15 -15.46 4.35
CA GLU A 21 -9.15 -15.11 5.36
C GLU A 21 -7.73 -15.38 4.87
N GLN A 22 -7.47 -16.56 4.28
CA GLN A 22 -6.17 -16.88 3.71
C GLN A 22 -5.78 -15.92 2.59
N LYS A 23 -6.73 -15.56 1.72
CA LYS A 23 -6.52 -14.61 0.65
C LYS A 23 -6.20 -13.22 1.21
N ASN A 24 -6.95 -12.74 2.19
CA ASN A 24 -6.70 -11.45 2.84
C ASN A 24 -5.34 -11.42 3.55
N ALA A 25 -4.99 -12.47 4.30
CA ALA A 25 -3.69 -12.58 4.94
C ALA A 25 -2.53 -12.60 3.93
N THR A 26 -2.72 -13.26 2.79
CA THR A 26 -1.73 -13.26 1.70
C THR A 26 -1.61 -11.89 1.05
N LEU A 27 -2.72 -11.19 0.83
CA LEU A 27 -2.73 -9.83 0.27
C LEU A 27 -1.99 -8.85 1.19
N LEU A 28 -2.31 -8.85 2.49
CA LEU A 28 -1.65 -8.01 3.48
C LEU A 28 -0.13 -8.26 3.53
N ARG A 29 0.28 -9.54 3.56
CA ARG A 29 1.71 -9.90 3.57
C ARG A 29 2.44 -9.41 2.31
N ASN A 30 1.79 -9.50 1.16
CA ASN A 30 2.36 -9.03 -0.09
C ASN A 30 2.47 -7.50 -0.10
N GLU A 31 1.42 -6.80 0.32
CA GLU A 31 1.41 -5.34 0.45
C GLU A 31 2.53 -4.85 1.38
N GLU A 32 2.68 -5.44 2.56
CA GLU A 32 3.77 -5.11 3.49
C GLU A 32 5.16 -5.35 2.87
N ARG A 33 5.32 -6.45 2.14
CA ARG A 33 6.59 -6.77 1.46
C ARG A 33 6.91 -5.75 0.37
N TYR A 34 5.91 -5.37 -0.44
CA TYR A 34 6.09 -4.34 -1.46
C TYR A 34 6.40 -2.99 -0.84
N HIS A 35 5.69 -2.62 0.23
CA HIS A 35 5.90 -1.35 0.91
C HIS A 35 7.33 -1.24 1.47
N LYS A 36 7.82 -2.28 2.16
CA LYS A 36 9.20 -2.34 2.63
C LYS A 36 10.23 -2.28 1.51
N MET A 37 9.97 -2.98 0.39
CA MET A 37 10.88 -2.95 -0.75
C MET A 37 11.02 -1.53 -1.32
N VAL A 38 9.90 -0.82 -1.48
CA VAL A 38 9.88 0.57 -1.97
C VAL A 38 10.54 1.51 -0.97
N GLU A 39 10.25 1.35 0.32
CA GLU A 39 10.78 2.19 1.40
C GLU A 39 12.32 2.11 1.48
N GLU A 40 12.87 0.91 1.27
CA GLU A 40 14.32 0.66 1.31
C GLU A 40 15.07 1.02 0.03
N MET A 41 14.39 1.31 -1.09
CA MET A 41 15.05 1.72 -2.33
C MET A 41 15.64 3.13 -2.21
N GLU A 42 16.95 3.25 -2.44
CA GLU A 42 17.69 4.52 -2.31
C GLU A 42 18.03 5.19 -3.64
N ASP A 43 18.14 4.44 -4.74
CA ASP A 43 18.60 4.99 -6.02
C ASP A 43 17.50 5.74 -6.78
N TYR A 44 16.26 5.65 -6.30
CA TYR A 44 15.09 6.28 -6.91
C TYR A 44 14.21 6.94 -5.85
N ALA A 45 13.80 8.18 -6.14
CA ALA A 45 12.78 8.88 -5.38
C ALA A 45 11.40 8.36 -5.84
N ILE A 46 10.73 7.63 -4.96
CA ILE A 46 9.37 7.16 -5.17
C ILE A 46 8.50 7.92 -4.17
N LEU A 47 7.52 8.64 -4.71
CA LEU A 47 6.52 9.35 -3.93
C LEU A 47 5.12 8.99 -4.41
N LEU A 48 4.19 9.06 -3.49
CA LEU A 48 2.76 8.91 -3.77
C LEU A 48 2.06 10.19 -3.36
N LEU A 49 1.10 10.63 -4.17
CA LEU A 49 0.29 11.82 -3.94
C LEU A 49 -1.17 11.43 -3.73
N ASP A 50 -1.88 12.22 -2.93
CA ASP A 50 -3.34 12.23 -2.95
C ASP A 50 -3.88 13.04 -4.15
N THR A 51 -5.20 13.17 -4.22
CA THR A 51 -5.90 13.88 -5.30
C THR A 51 -5.63 15.39 -5.32
N ASP A 52 -5.21 15.97 -4.20
CA ASP A 52 -4.88 17.39 -4.07
C ASP A 52 -3.39 17.66 -4.33
N GLY A 53 -2.62 16.60 -4.64
CA GLY A 53 -1.19 16.68 -4.92
C GLY A 53 -0.32 16.75 -3.66
N CYS A 54 -0.89 16.41 -2.50
CA CYS A 54 -0.15 16.33 -1.25
C CYS A 54 0.55 14.98 -1.13
N ILE A 55 1.78 15.01 -0.61
CA ILE A 55 2.62 13.82 -0.51
C ILE A 55 2.09 12.92 0.61
N ILE A 56 1.75 11.68 0.27
CA ILE A 56 1.29 10.66 1.23
C ILE A 56 2.34 9.57 1.46
N ASN A 57 3.37 9.49 0.61
CA ASN A 57 4.51 8.61 0.83
C ASN A 57 5.81 9.22 0.33
N TRP A 58 6.89 8.90 1.04
CA TRP A 58 8.25 9.36 0.74
C TRP A 58 9.25 8.27 1.13
N ASN A 59 9.87 7.61 0.15
CA ASN A 59 10.84 6.55 0.42
C ASN A 59 12.25 7.09 0.74
N LYS A 60 13.19 6.21 1.14
CA LYS A 60 14.59 6.59 1.44
C LYS A 60 15.28 7.26 0.26
N GLY A 61 15.01 6.81 -0.96
CA GLY A 61 15.54 7.45 -2.16
C GLY A 61 15.05 8.88 -2.34
N GLY A 62 13.78 9.17 -2.00
CA GLY A 62 13.26 10.53 -1.90
C GLY A 62 14.08 11.38 -0.94
N GLU A 63 14.32 10.88 0.27
CA GLU A 63 15.14 11.60 1.25
C GLU A 63 16.56 11.85 0.76
N LYS A 64 17.18 10.85 0.14
CA LYS A 64 18.56 10.92 -0.35
C LYS A 64 18.72 11.87 -1.53
N ILE A 65 17.80 11.82 -2.49
CA ILE A 65 17.90 12.55 -3.76
C ILE A 65 17.44 14.00 -3.59
N LYS A 66 16.39 14.24 -2.79
CA LYS A 66 15.81 15.58 -2.62
C LYS A 66 16.25 16.27 -1.32
N GLY A 67 16.81 15.54 -0.36
CA GLY A 67 17.40 16.10 0.86
C GLY A 67 16.41 16.38 2.00
N TYR A 68 15.12 16.09 1.82
CA TYR A 68 14.10 16.27 2.84
C TYR A 68 13.70 14.95 3.48
N LYS A 69 13.50 14.94 4.80
CA LYS A 69 12.95 13.79 5.52
C LYS A 69 11.47 13.62 5.23
N ALA A 70 10.98 12.38 5.29
CA ALA A 70 9.57 12.08 5.11
C ALA A 70 8.70 12.95 6.04
N ALA A 71 9.09 13.08 7.31
CA ALA A 71 8.38 13.89 8.30
C ALA A 71 8.25 15.39 7.95
N GLU A 72 9.09 15.90 7.04
CA GLU A 72 9.06 17.31 6.61
C GLU A 72 8.15 17.54 5.40
N VAL A 73 7.85 16.49 4.63
CA VAL A 73 7.18 16.62 3.32
C VAL A 73 5.84 15.90 3.26
N ILE A 74 5.59 14.89 4.09
CA ILE A 74 4.28 14.23 4.16
C ILE A 74 3.21 15.28 4.52
N GLY A 75 2.13 15.31 3.75
CA GLY A 75 1.04 16.27 3.86
C GLY A 75 1.31 17.62 3.18
N CYS A 76 2.52 17.88 2.71
CA CYS A 76 2.83 19.07 1.92
C CYS A 76 2.51 18.84 0.44
N ASN A 77 2.18 19.92 -0.27
CA ASN A 77 2.01 19.87 -1.71
C ASN A 77 3.37 19.61 -2.39
N SER A 78 3.40 18.67 -3.34
CA SER A 78 4.60 18.29 -4.08
C SER A 78 5.32 19.42 -4.82
N ILE A 79 4.61 20.50 -5.18
CA ILE A 79 5.23 21.67 -5.84
C ILE A 79 6.23 22.37 -4.90
N ASN A 80 6.06 22.24 -3.58
CA ASN A 80 6.90 22.93 -2.60
C ASN A 80 8.25 22.23 -2.35
N ILE A 81 8.51 21.09 -2.99
CA ILE A 81 9.75 20.30 -2.85
C ILE A 81 10.49 20.11 -4.20
N SER A 82 10.13 20.92 -5.21
CA SER A 82 10.70 20.87 -6.55
C SER A 82 12.14 21.37 -6.57
#